data_AF-A0A7X1CNQ4-F1
#
_entry.id   AF-A0A7X1CNQ4-F1
#
_cell.length_a   1.000
_cell.length_b   1.000
_cell.length_c   1.000
_cell.angle_alpha   90.00
_cell.angle_beta   90.00
_cell.angle_gamma   90.00
#
_symmetry.space_group_name_H-M   'P 1'
#
loop_
_entity.id
_entity.type
_entity.pdbx_description
1 polymer ?
#
loop_
_entity_poly.entity_id
_entity_poly.type
_entity_poly.pdbx_seq_one_letter_code
_entity_poly.pdbx_strand_id
1 'polypeptide(L)'
;MATTTVEKLKLTAKEVVNMPVPALEMHIEDAFLEVQSEGFPEKYEERATRYLAAHLATLSDKNVKSEAVGSLKREYSGKNVSLQNLKTTPYGQEYSRLLDEYAGGGSDIGPWVV
;
A
#
# COMPACT_ATOMS: atom_id res chain seq x y z
N MET A 1 0.49 -18.72 -5.71
CA MET A 1 0.43 -17.30 -5.31
C MET A 1 1.59 -16.97 -4.38
N ALA A 2 2.49 -16.10 -4.82
CA ALA A 2 3.56 -15.61 -3.97
C ALA A 2 3.00 -14.54 -3.03
N THR A 3 2.91 -14.84 -1.74
CA THR A 3 2.44 -13.88 -0.74
C THR A 3 3.61 -13.08 -0.17
N THR A 4 3.37 -11.80 0.09
CA THR A 4 4.29 -10.96 0.86
C THR A 4 4.33 -11.47 2.30
N THR A 5 5.52 -11.49 2.90
CA THR A 5 5.71 -11.85 4.31
C THR A 5 6.14 -10.64 5.12
N VAL A 6 5.95 -10.72 6.43
CA VAL A 6 6.41 -9.67 7.38
C VAL A 6 7.90 -9.39 7.23
N GLU A 7 8.72 -10.43 6.99
CA GLU A 7 10.15 -10.27 6.75
C GLU A 7 10.45 -9.45 5.48
N LYS A 8 9.81 -9.78 4.36
CA LYS A 8 9.96 -9.03 3.10
C LYS A 8 9.49 -7.58 3.24
N LEU A 9 8.42 -7.36 4.00
CA LEU A 9 7.89 -6.04 4.29
C LEU A 9 8.90 -5.22 5.10
N LYS A 10 9.47 -5.78 6.18
CA LYS A 10 10.51 -5.13 6.99
C LYS A 10 11.80 -4.84 6.22
N LEU A 11 12.17 -5.70 5.27
CA LEU A 11 13.31 -5.46 4.37
C LEU A 11 13.05 -4.30 3.41
N THR A 12 11.80 -4.09 2.99
CA THR A 12 11.39 -3.02 2.08
C THR A 12 11.24 -1.70 2.81
N ALA A 13 10.62 -1.72 3.99
CA ALA A 13 10.39 -0.57 4.84
C ALA A 13 11.08 -0.73 6.19
N LYS A 14 12.32 -0.24 6.28
CA LYS A 14 13.13 -0.33 7.50
C LYS A 14 12.53 0.46 8.67
N GLU A 15 11.72 1.48 8.37
CA GLU A 15 11.05 2.30 9.37
C GLU A 15 9.94 1.58 10.13
N VAL A 16 9.37 0.50 9.56
CA VAL A 16 8.32 -0.30 10.20
C VAL A 16 8.85 -1.53 10.93
N VAL A 17 10.17 -1.69 11.03
CA VAL A 17 10.82 -2.88 11.65
C VAL A 17 10.38 -3.09 13.10
N ASN A 18 10.12 -2.00 13.82
CA ASN A 18 9.72 -2.01 15.23
C ASN A 18 8.21 -2.22 15.44
N MET A 19 7.41 -2.27 14.38
CA MET A 19 5.98 -2.53 14.51
C MET A 19 5.71 -3.98 14.91
N PRO A 20 4.65 -4.22 15.71
CA PRO A 20 4.22 -5.57 16.07
C PRO A 20 3.93 -6.42 14.83
N VAL A 21 4.34 -7.68 14.86
CA VAL A 21 4.07 -8.65 13.77
C VAL A 21 2.58 -8.71 13.39
N PRO A 22 1.62 -8.79 14.35
CA PRO A 22 0.20 -8.82 14.00
C PRO A 22 -0.28 -7.57 13.26
N ALA A 23 0.29 -6.40 13.56
CA ALA A 23 -0.05 -5.16 12.86
C ALA A 23 0.45 -5.16 11.41
N LEU A 24 1.65 -5.70 11.19
CA LEU A 24 2.21 -5.86 9.85
C LEU A 24 1.44 -6.89 9.03
N GLU A 25 0.97 -7.98 9.65
CA GLU A 25 0.12 -8.98 8.99
C GLU A 25 -1.20 -8.36 8.52
N MET A 26 -1.89 -7.59 9.36
CA MET A 26 -3.11 -6.88 8.98
C MET A 26 -2.88 -5.94 7.78
N HIS A 27 -1.79 -5.18 7.76
CA HIS A 27 -1.48 -4.32 6.62
C HIS A 27 -1.15 -5.08 5.33
N ILE A 28 -0.59 -6.29 5.43
CA ILE A 28 -0.35 -7.16 4.27
C ILE A 28 -1.67 -7.69 3.73
N GLU A 29 -2.58 -8.12 4.60
CA GLU A 29 -3.90 -8.63 4.23
C GLU A 29 -4.74 -7.55 3.54
N ASP A 30 -4.81 -6.34 4.12
CA ASP A 30 -5.52 -5.20 3.54
C ASP A 30 -4.95 -4.87 2.15
N ALA A 31 -3.62 -4.78 2.04
CA ALA A 31 -2.95 -4.49 0.78
C ALA A 31 -3.19 -5.57 -0.29
N PHE A 32 -3.21 -6.83 0.12
CA PHE A 32 -3.46 -7.94 -0.81
C PHE A 32 -4.88 -7.88 -1.38
N LEU A 33 -5.88 -7.61 -0.54
CA LEU A 33 -7.27 -7.47 -0.98
C LEU A 33 -7.44 -6.32 -1.97
N GLU A 34 -6.79 -5.18 -1.73
CA GLU A 34 -6.82 -4.06 -2.67
C GLU A 34 -6.12 -4.39 -3.99
N VAL A 35 -4.91 -4.98 -3.95
CA VAL A 35 -4.18 -5.40 -5.16
C VAL A 35 -4.96 -6.38 -6.01
N GLN A 36 -5.65 -7.33 -5.37
CA GLN A 36 -6.53 -8.28 -6.06
C GLN A 36 -7.69 -7.58 -6.76
N SER A 37 -8.22 -6.50 -6.17
CA SER A 37 -9.32 -5.74 -6.77
C SER A 37 -8.90 -4.90 -7.98
N GLU A 38 -7.62 -4.52 -8.07
CA GLU A 38 -7.07 -3.70 -9.16
C GLU A 38 -6.65 -4.54 -10.40
N GLY A 39 -6.67 -5.87 -10.32
CA GLY A 39 -6.43 -6.73 -11.49
C GLY A 39 -4.98 -6.80 -11.97
N PHE A 40 -4.01 -6.69 -11.04
CA PHE A 40 -2.60 -6.89 -11.36
C PHE A 40 -2.31 -8.28 -11.96
N PRO A 41 -1.36 -8.42 -12.90
CA PRO A 41 -0.85 -9.72 -13.31
C PRO A 41 -0.18 -10.45 -12.14
N GLU A 42 -0.34 -11.78 -12.02
CA GLU A 42 0.17 -12.59 -10.90
C GLU A 42 1.67 -12.35 -10.60
N LYS A 43 2.48 -12.10 -11.63
CA LYS A 43 3.92 -11.79 -11.47
C LYS A 43 4.22 -10.48 -10.72
N TYR A 44 3.26 -9.56 -10.65
CA TYR A 44 3.41 -8.24 -10.01
C TYR A 44 2.56 -8.07 -8.75
N GLU A 45 1.56 -8.92 -8.53
CA GLU A 45 0.69 -8.87 -7.35
C GLU A 45 1.48 -8.84 -6.04
N GLU A 46 2.47 -9.71 -5.89
CA GLU A 46 3.28 -9.75 -4.65
C GLU A 46 4.07 -8.46 -4.46
N ARG A 47 4.63 -7.91 -5.54
CA ARG A 47 5.41 -6.67 -5.48
C ARG A 47 4.50 -5.50 -5.15
N ALA A 48 3.35 -5.40 -5.79
CA ALA A 48 2.34 -4.37 -5.54
C ALA A 48 1.84 -4.44 -4.09
N THR A 49 1.51 -5.65 -3.61
CA THR A 49 1.08 -5.91 -2.22
C THR A 49 2.13 -5.44 -1.24
N ARG A 50 3.41 -5.74 -1.50
CA ARG A 50 4.51 -5.33 -0.62
C ARG A 50 4.65 -3.82 -0.49
N TYR A 51 4.55 -3.09 -1.60
CA TYR A 51 4.66 -1.63 -1.58
C TYR A 51 3.44 -0.96 -0.95
N LEU A 52 2.24 -1.48 -1.22
CA LEU A 52 1.03 -0.96 -0.60
C LEU A 52 1.01 -1.23 0.91
N ALA A 53 1.36 -2.45 1.33
CA ALA A 53 1.50 -2.78 2.75
C ALA A 53 2.54 -1.89 3.44
N ALA A 54 3.67 -1.61 2.78
CA ALA A 54 4.70 -0.70 3.29
C ALA A 54 4.18 0.73 3.42
N HIS A 55 3.38 1.21 2.47
CA HIS A 55 2.73 2.52 2.53
C HIS A 55 1.79 2.61 3.73
N LEU A 56 0.87 1.66 3.87
CA LEU A 56 -0.10 1.61 4.97
C LEU A 56 0.59 1.54 6.34
N ALA A 57 1.55 0.64 6.47
CA ALA A 57 2.34 0.46 7.68
C ALA A 57 3.10 1.73 8.09
N THR A 58 3.65 2.46 7.13
CA THR A 58 4.37 3.72 7.36
C THR A 58 3.43 4.84 7.81
N LEU A 59 2.23 4.93 7.22
CA LEU A 59 1.24 5.92 7.64
C LEU A 59 0.73 5.64 9.05
N SER A 60 0.46 4.38 9.39
CA SER A 60 0.05 3.97 10.73
C SER A 60 1.08 4.37 11.80
N ASP A 61 2.36 4.10 11.60
CA ASP A 61 3.43 4.47 12.54
C ASP A 61 3.55 5.99 12.72
N LYS A 62 3.43 6.76 11.63
CA LYS A 62 3.42 8.24 11.68
C LYS A 62 2.21 8.78 12.44
N ASN A 63 1.04 8.20 12.24
CA ASN A 63 -0.18 8.60 12.95
C ASN A 63 -0.06 8.32 14.45
N VAL A 64 0.45 7.15 14.84
CA VAL A 64 0.69 6.81 16.27
C VAL A 64 1.68 7.78 16.92
N LYS A 65 2.77 8.13 16.22
CA LYS A 65 3.72 9.15 16.69
C LYS A 65 3.09 10.53 16.83
N SER A 66 2.22 10.92 15.90
CA SER A 66 1.48 12.18 16.00
C SER A 66 0.45 12.19 17.14
N GLU A 67 -0.25 11.07 17.39
CA GLU A 67 -1.19 10.93 18.50
C GLU A 67 -0.50 11.02 19.86
N ALA A 68 0.70 10.46 20.00
CA ALA A 68 1.51 10.59 21.21
C ALA A 68 1.99 12.03 21.47
N VAL A 69 2.01 12.87 20.44
CA VAL A 69 2.50 14.26 20.49
C VAL A 69 1.34 15.28 20.56
N GLY A 70 0.09 14.89 20.30
CA GLY A 70 -1.04 15.80 20.33
C GLY A 70 -2.40 15.12 20.55
N SER A 71 -3.17 15.63 21.52
CA SER A 71 -4.57 15.26 21.74
C SER A 71 -5.47 15.83 20.65
N LEU A 72 -5.46 15.29 19.42
CA LEU A 72 -6.40 15.73 18.38
C LEU A 72 -6.98 14.56 17.56
N LYS A 73 -8.25 14.26 17.87
CA LYS A 73 -9.31 13.62 17.06
C LYS A 73 -8.89 12.56 16.02
N ARG A 74 -9.12 11.29 16.38
CA ARG A 74 -9.45 10.22 15.42
C ARG A 74 -10.84 10.46 14.84
N GLU A 75 -10.92 11.21 13.76
CA GLU A 75 -11.94 10.91 12.75
C GLU A 75 -11.37 9.73 11.96
N TYR A 76 -11.82 8.51 12.30
CA TYR A 76 -11.74 7.38 11.39
C TYR A 76 -12.55 7.78 10.15
N SER A 77 -11.89 8.42 9.19
CA SER A 77 -12.37 8.59 7.83
C SER A 77 -12.44 7.20 7.21
N GLY A 78 -13.50 6.48 7.55
CA GLY A 78 -13.95 5.33 6.78
C GLY A 78 -14.21 5.81 5.35
N LYS A 79 -13.66 5.04 4.40
CA LYS A 79 -13.67 5.22 2.94
C LYS A 79 -12.38 5.85 2.39
N ASN A 80 -11.55 4.99 1.80
CA ASN A 80 -10.52 5.29 0.79
C ASN A 80 -9.25 6.02 1.25
N VAL A 81 -8.71 5.70 2.43
CA VAL A 81 -7.38 6.22 2.83
C VAL A 81 -6.25 5.60 2.00
N SER A 82 -6.43 4.39 1.47
CA SER A 82 -5.34 3.63 0.85
C SER A 82 -4.83 4.21 -0.48
N LEU A 83 -5.72 4.75 -1.32
CA LEU A 83 -5.34 5.28 -2.65
C LEU A 83 -5.22 6.82 -2.71
N GLN A 84 -5.90 7.56 -1.84
CA GLN A 84 -5.96 9.03 -1.94
C GLN A 84 -4.64 9.74 -1.57
N ASN A 85 -3.68 9.03 -0.95
CA ASN A 85 -2.43 9.61 -0.45
C ASN A 85 -1.17 8.82 -0.84
N LEU A 86 -1.20 8.05 -1.93
CA LEU A 86 -0.06 7.25 -2.39
C LEU A 86 1.24 8.06 -2.54
N LYS A 87 1.15 9.36 -2.83
CA LYS A 87 2.32 10.23 -3.01
C LYS A 87 3.05 10.60 -1.71
N THR A 88 2.48 10.29 -0.54
CA THR A 88 3.00 10.72 0.77
C THR A 88 4.13 9.84 1.31
N THR A 89 4.35 8.66 0.73
CA THR A 89 5.52 7.81 1.03
C THR A 89 6.18 7.32 -0.25
N PRO A 90 7.49 7.02 -0.24
CA PRO A 90 8.17 6.41 -1.39
C PRO A 90 7.50 5.09 -1.84
N TYR A 91 6.94 4.34 -0.89
CA TYR A 91 6.28 3.06 -1.18
C TYR A 91 4.96 3.24 -1.91
N GLY A 92 4.15 4.24 -1.53
CA GLY A 92 2.92 4.54 -2.25
C GLY A 92 3.19 5.07 -3.66
N GLN A 93 4.28 5.82 -3.86
CA GLN A 93 4.71 6.27 -5.20
C GLN A 93 5.10 5.09 -6.08
N GLU A 94 5.85 4.12 -5.56
CA GLU A 94 6.16 2.88 -6.30
C GLU A 94 4.92 2.04 -6.58
N TYR A 95 3.98 1.95 -5.63
CA TYR A 95 2.70 1.28 -5.87
C TYR A 95 1.91 1.97 -6.99
N SER A 96 1.81 3.31 -6.97
CA SER A 96 1.17 4.09 -8.04
C SER A 96 1.82 3.82 -9.39
N ARG A 97 3.16 3.79 -9.45
CA ARG A 97 3.90 3.46 -10.68
C ARG A 97 3.54 2.07 -11.21
N LEU A 98 3.40 1.09 -10.32
CA LEU A 98 2.99 -0.27 -10.69
C LEU A 98 1.53 -0.33 -11.16
N LEU A 99 0.64 0.42 -10.51
CA LEU A 99 -0.78 0.52 -10.88
C LEU A 99 -0.92 1.07 -12.31
N ASP A 100 -0.20 2.14 -12.61
CA ASP A 100 -0.18 2.78 -13.94
C ASP A 100 0.39 1.84 -15.01
N GLU A 101 1.44 1.09 -14.68
CA GLU A 101 2.17 0.25 -15.64
C GLU A 101 1.49 -1.11 -15.88
N TYR A 102 0.80 -1.67 -14.89
CA TYR A 102 0.39 -3.09 -14.92
C TYR A 102 -1.07 -3.37 -14.56
N ALA A 103 -1.75 -2.51 -13.80
CA ALA A 103 -3.12 -2.74 -13.35
C ALA A 103 -4.18 -1.98 -14.16
N GLY A 104 -3.77 -1.21 -15.16
CA GLY A 104 -4.70 -0.53 -16.06
C GLY A 104 -4.93 0.95 -15.75
N GLY A 105 -3.95 1.68 -15.20
CA GLY A 105 -3.92 3.15 -15.21
C GLY A 105 -3.77 3.79 -16.61
N GLY A 106 -4.25 3.11 -17.64
CA GLY A 106 -4.33 3.53 -19.03
C GLY A 106 -5.71 3.23 -19.61
N SER A 107 -6.77 3.75 -19.00
CA SER A 107 -7.91 4.17 -19.81
C SER A 107 -7.46 5.41 -20.59
N ASP A 108 -7.54 5.36 -21.92
CA ASP A 108 -7.21 6.41 -22.90
C ASP A 108 -5.80 6.40 -23.54
N ILE A 109 -5.44 5.30 -24.23
CA ILE A 109 -4.98 5.35 -25.64
C ILE A 109 -4.68 3.93 -26.16
N GLY A 110 -5.73 3.23 -26.61
CA GLY A 110 -5.55 2.29 -27.71
C GLY A 110 -5.63 3.06 -29.03
N PRO A 111 -4.63 3.04 -29.92
CA PRO A 111 -4.91 3.38 -31.30
C PRO A 111 -5.81 2.27 -31.87
N TRP A 112 -6.64 2.59 -32.86
CA TRP A 112 -7.54 1.69 -33.60
C TRP A 112 -8.97 1.59 -33.06
N VAL A 113 -9.74 2.65 -33.30
CA VAL A 113 -11.12 2.49 -33.80
C VAL A 113 -11.10 2.91 -35.28
N VAL A 114 -11.37 1.91 -36.12
CA VAL A 114 -11.80 1.87 -37.53
C VAL A 114 -11.75 3.17 -38.34
#